data_AF-A0A933BFV1-F1
#
_entry.id   AF-A0A933BFV1-F1
#
_cell.length_a   1.000
_cell.length_b   1.000
_cell.length_c   1.000
_cell.angle_alpha   90.00
_cell.angle_beta   90.00
_cell.angle_gamma   90.00
#
_symmetry.space_group_name_H-M   'P 1'
#
loop_
_entity.id
_entity.type
_entity.pdbx_description
1 polymer ?
#
loop_
_entity_poly.entity_id
_entity_poly.type
_entity_poly.pdbx_seq_one_letter_code
_entity_poly.pdbx_strand_id
1 'polypeptide(L)'
;MQLPFEQGRELLEKFSGIRISVERGRTIAEGLGSELENLAQEEIARVWRPKAPGPREACRVPERLCLSPDGTHIPIRGQREQTRYVAGPENAERFYQRLYVEALKQGLDEAKEVIVLGDGAEWIWNQAELTLPKNRVEIIDYRCHEANKAAIVGVILSVRG
;
A
#
# COMPACT_ATOMS: atom_id res chain seq x y z
N MET A 1 11.62 -11.61 -1.72
CA MET A 1 12.63 -12.16 -0.80
C MET A 1 11.95 -12.31 0.55
N GLN A 2 11.33 -13.47 0.84
CA GLN A 2 10.89 -13.78 2.20
C GLN A 2 12.10 -14.37 2.92
N LEU A 3 12.57 -13.73 3.99
CA LEU A 3 13.43 -14.43 4.94
C LEU A 3 12.51 -15.27 5.82
N PRO A 4 12.65 -16.61 5.86
CA PRO A 4 11.99 -17.45 6.85
C PRO A 4 12.33 -16.95 8.26
N PHE A 5 11.34 -17.01 9.16
CA PHE A 5 11.44 -16.49 10.53
C PHE A 5 12.67 -17.02 11.29
N GLU A 6 13.07 -18.27 11.02
CA GLU A 6 14.28 -18.89 11.54
C GLU A 6 15.56 -18.15 11.15
N GLN A 7 15.69 -17.71 9.90
CA GLN A 7 16.87 -16.99 9.42
C GLN A 7 16.96 -15.58 10.04
N GLY A 8 15.83 -14.91 10.24
CA GLY A 8 15.78 -13.62 10.94
C GLY A 8 16.22 -13.74 12.41
N ARG A 9 15.81 -14.84 13.07
CA ARG A 9 16.22 -15.15 14.45
C ARG A 9 17.71 -15.41 14.55
N GLU A 10 18.28 -16.20 13.64
CA GLU A 10 19.72 -16.46 13.61
C GLU A 10 20.54 -15.19 13.40
N LEU A 11 20.07 -14.27 12.56
CA LEU A 11 20.71 -12.97 12.36
C LEU A 11 20.65 -12.12 13.64
N LEU A 12 19.48 -12.01 14.28
CA LEU A 12 19.32 -11.30 15.54
C LEU A 12 20.20 -11.88 16.64
N GLU A 13 20.25 -13.20 16.79
CA GLU A 13 21.11 -13.88 17.76
C GLU A 13 22.59 -13.62 17.47
N LYS A 14 23.00 -13.72 16.21
CA LYS A 14 24.40 -13.54 15.80
C LYS A 14 24.92 -12.11 15.98
N PHE A 15 24.08 -11.10 15.74
CA PHE A 15 24.50 -9.70 15.79
C PHE A 15 24.22 -9.02 17.15
N SER A 16 23.19 -9.45 17.89
CA SER A 16 22.83 -8.85 19.18
C SER A 16 23.19 -9.70 20.40
N GLY A 17 23.48 -10.99 20.21
CA GLY A 17 23.67 -11.95 21.31
C GLY A 17 22.37 -12.32 22.04
N ILE A 18 21.24 -11.75 21.65
CA ILE A 18 19.94 -11.96 22.29
C ILE A 18 19.26 -13.17 21.64
N ARG A 19 18.98 -14.21 22.43
CA ARG A 19 18.14 -15.35 22.02
C ARG A 19 16.66 -15.02 22.22
N ILE A 20 15.93 -14.96 21.12
CA ILE A 20 14.46 -14.84 21.14
C ILE A 20 13.89 -16.21 20.77
N SER A 21 12.97 -16.74 21.60
CA SER A 21 12.25 -17.98 21.27
C SER A 21 11.29 -17.74 20.11
N VAL A 22 10.97 -18.78 19.34
CA VAL A 22 10.01 -18.68 18.22
C VAL A 22 8.67 -18.12 18.70
N GLU A 23 8.20 -18.60 19.86
CA GLU A 23 6.96 -18.14 20.49
C GLU A 23 7.01 -16.65 20.85
N ARG A 24 8.07 -16.18 21.52
CA ARG A 24 8.21 -14.75 21.86
C ARG A 24 8.33 -13.87 20.63
N GLY A 25 9.11 -14.30 19.64
CA GLY A 25 9.26 -13.57 18.39
C GLY A 25 7.92 -13.44 17.66
N ARG A 26 7.14 -14.53 17.63
CA ARG A 26 5.80 -14.54 17.06
C ARG A 26 4.86 -13.61 17.82
N THR A 27 4.80 -13.70 19.15
CA THR A 27 3.95 -12.84 19.98
C THR A 27 4.28 -11.35 19.78
N ILE A 28 5.56 -11.00 19.69
CA ILE A 28 5.99 -9.61 19.43
C ILE A 28 5.57 -9.19 18.01
N ALA A 29 5.80 -10.03 17.00
CA ALA A 29 5.43 -9.73 15.63
C ALA A 29 3.91 -9.58 15.45
N GLU A 30 3.12 -10.46 16.07
CA GLU A 30 1.66 -10.40 16.06
C GLU A 30 1.14 -9.19 16.85
N GLY A 31 1.75 -8.87 18.00
CA GLY A 31 1.42 -7.68 18.79
C GLY A 31 1.66 -6.38 18.00
N LEU A 32 2.85 -6.21 17.44
CA LEU A 32 3.17 -5.08 16.57
C LEU A 32 2.26 -5.03 15.34
N GLY A 33 1.97 -6.18 14.74
CA GLY A 33 1.05 -6.30 13.61
C GLY A 33 -0.36 -5.81 13.97
N SER A 34 -0.88 -6.20 15.13
CA SER A 34 -2.18 -5.75 15.63
C SER A 34 -2.21 -4.26 15.93
N GLU A 35 -1.13 -3.69 16.48
CA GLU A 35 -1.02 -2.26 16.73
C GLU A 35 -1.02 -1.46 15.42
N LEU A 36 -0.21 -1.88 14.44
CA LEU A 36 -0.15 -1.26 13.10
C LEU A 36 -1.50 -1.35 12.37
N GLU A 37 -2.22 -2.46 12.53
CA GLU A 37 -3.54 -2.64 11.96
C GLU A 37 -4.57 -1.70 12.60
N ASN A 38 -4.56 -1.57 13.94
CA ASN A 38 -5.44 -0.62 14.64
C ASN A 38 -5.19 0.82 14.19
N LEU A 39 -3.92 1.24 14.10
CA LEU A 39 -3.55 2.58 13.63
C LEU A 39 -4.07 2.85 12.21
N ALA A 40 -3.93 1.88 11.31
CA ALA A 40 -4.42 2.01 9.95
C ALA A 40 -5.95 2.08 9.89
N GLN A 41 -6.66 1.28 10.69
CA GLN A 41 -8.12 1.31 10.76
C GLN A 41 -8.64 2.65 11.30
N GLU A 42 -7.97 3.22 12.31
CA GLU A 42 -8.29 4.56 12.82
C GLU A 42 -8.08 5.64 11.75
N GLU A 43 -7.04 5.51 10.93
CA GLU A 43 -6.75 6.45 9.87
C GLU A 43 -7.75 6.37 8.71
N ILE A 44 -8.11 5.16 8.29
CA ILE A 44 -9.21 4.92 7.35
C ILE A 44 -10.51 5.52 7.90
N ALA A 45 -10.85 5.24 9.16
CA ALA A 45 -12.05 5.80 9.78
C ALA A 45 -12.03 7.33 9.83
N ARG A 46 -10.85 7.95 9.97
CA ARG A 46 -10.68 9.41 9.97
C ARG A 46 -10.94 10.02 8.61
N VAL A 47 -10.41 9.44 7.54
CA VAL A 47 -10.58 9.96 6.17
C VAL A 47 -12.05 9.93 5.75
N TRP A 48 -12.81 8.92 6.18
CA TRP A 48 -14.24 8.81 5.90
C TRP A 48 -15.14 9.61 6.88
N ARG A 49 -14.57 10.34 7.85
CA ARG A 49 -15.35 11.27 8.68
C ARG A 49 -15.61 12.57 7.92
N PRO A 50 -16.85 13.10 7.94
CA PRO A 50 -17.14 14.39 7.32
C PRO A 50 -16.25 15.51 7.87
N LYS A 51 -15.65 16.31 6.98
CA LYS A 51 -14.84 17.52 7.27
C LYS A 51 -13.48 17.28 7.97
N ALA A 52 -12.98 16.05 8.05
CA ALA A 52 -11.60 15.85 8.49
C ALA A 52 -10.63 16.31 7.39
N PRO A 53 -9.56 17.07 7.71
CA PRO A 53 -8.50 17.32 6.75
C PRO A 53 -7.85 16.00 6.36
N GLY A 54 -7.60 15.81 5.06
CA GLY A 54 -6.92 14.61 4.56
C GLY A 54 -5.51 14.48 5.13
N PRO A 55 -5.01 13.26 5.35
CA PRO A 55 -3.64 13.05 5.77
C PRO A 55 -2.70 13.50 4.65
N ARG A 56 -1.62 14.23 4.99
CA ARG A 56 -0.58 14.65 4.04
C ARG A 56 0.79 14.40 4.65
N GLU A 57 1.60 13.62 3.95
CA GLU A 57 3.00 13.35 4.29
C GLU A 57 3.95 13.84 3.19
N ALA A 58 3.48 13.94 1.95
CA ALA A 58 4.29 14.42 0.84
C ALA A 58 4.65 15.91 1.01
N CYS A 59 5.95 16.16 1.17
CA CYS A 59 6.53 17.50 1.26
C CYS A 59 6.40 18.30 -0.06
N ARG A 60 6.17 17.61 -1.19
CA ARG A 60 5.94 18.22 -2.51
C ARG A 60 4.77 17.54 -3.19
N VAL A 61 3.99 18.32 -3.92
CA VAL A 61 2.91 17.82 -4.77
C VAL A 61 3.51 16.98 -5.91
N PRO A 62 3.03 15.75 -6.13
CA PRO A 62 3.45 14.94 -7.27
C PRO A 62 2.97 15.55 -8.59
N GLU A 63 3.79 15.46 -9.64
CA GLU A 63 3.29 15.75 -10.99
C GLU A 63 2.37 14.63 -11.46
N ARG A 64 2.75 13.38 -11.21
CA ARG A 64 1.91 12.21 -11.44
C ARG A 64 1.88 11.33 -10.22
N LEU A 65 0.71 10.80 -9.91
CA LEU A 65 0.51 9.78 -8.90
C LEU A 65 -0.02 8.50 -9.55
N CYS A 66 0.80 7.46 -9.58
CA CYS A 66 0.40 6.17 -10.10
C CYS A 66 -0.03 5.24 -8.96
N LEU A 67 -1.22 4.68 -9.05
CA LEU A 67 -1.75 3.66 -8.15
C LEU A 67 -1.86 2.34 -8.90
N SER A 68 -1.38 1.26 -8.31
CA SER A 68 -1.70 -0.11 -8.74
C SER A 68 -2.33 -0.84 -7.57
N PRO A 69 -3.67 -1.03 -7.54
CA PRO A 69 -4.34 -1.69 -6.43
C PRO A 69 -4.14 -3.21 -6.38
N ASP A 70 -3.61 -3.79 -7.44
CA ASP A 70 -3.62 -5.23 -7.68
C ASP A 70 -2.21 -5.85 -7.67
N GLY A 71 -1.20 -5.02 -7.41
CA GLY A 71 0.19 -5.40 -7.26
C GLY A 71 0.93 -5.49 -8.59
N THR A 72 0.30 -4.99 -9.66
CA THR A 72 0.93 -4.91 -10.98
C THR A 72 2.27 -4.19 -10.86
N HIS A 73 3.29 -4.82 -11.44
CA HIS A 73 4.67 -4.37 -11.32
C HIS A 73 4.86 -3.05 -12.08
N ILE A 74 4.70 -1.93 -11.38
CA ILE A 74 5.14 -0.63 -11.87
C ILE A 74 6.66 -0.70 -11.96
N PRO A 75 7.29 -0.56 -13.15
CA PRO A 75 8.73 -0.63 -13.28
C PRO A 75 9.38 0.59 -12.59
N ILE A 76 9.74 0.45 -11.32
CA ILE A 76 10.38 1.49 -10.52
C ILE A 76 11.87 1.55 -10.89
N ARG A 77 12.20 2.27 -11.96
CA ARG A 77 13.60 2.61 -12.26
C ARG A 77 13.95 3.94 -11.60
N GLY A 78 14.83 3.90 -10.60
CA GLY A 78 15.44 5.11 -10.01
C GLY A 78 14.60 5.91 -9.02
N GLN A 79 13.38 5.49 -8.67
CA GLN A 79 12.44 6.26 -7.82
C GLN A 79 12.00 5.52 -6.54
N ARG A 80 12.88 4.68 -5.97
CA ARG A 80 12.54 3.82 -4.81
C ARG A 80 12.05 4.59 -3.58
N GLU A 81 12.57 5.79 -3.34
CA GLU A 81 12.16 6.61 -2.18
C GLU A 81 10.75 7.19 -2.31
N GLN A 82 10.25 7.27 -3.55
CA GLN A 82 8.93 7.83 -3.91
C GLN A 82 7.87 6.73 -4.10
N THR A 83 8.25 5.48 -3.86
CA THR A 83 7.33 4.33 -3.89
C THR A 83 6.83 4.04 -2.48
N ARG A 84 5.52 3.82 -2.37
CA ARG A 84 4.88 3.25 -1.17
C ARG A 84 4.22 1.94 -1.55
N TYR A 85 4.30 0.98 -0.63
CA TYR A 85 3.68 -0.32 -0.76
C TYR A 85 2.65 -0.49 0.33
N VAL A 86 1.48 -0.98 -0.06
CA VAL A 86 0.37 -1.29 0.83
C VAL A 86 0.06 -2.76 0.65
N ALA A 87 -0.07 -3.52 1.73
CA ALA A 87 -0.43 -4.93 1.66
C ALA A 87 -1.30 -5.29 2.85
N GLY A 88 -2.26 -6.18 2.62
CA GLY A 88 -3.15 -6.62 3.68
C GLY A 88 -3.96 -7.87 3.30
N PRO A 89 -4.34 -8.70 4.29
CA PRO A 89 -5.14 -9.91 4.08
C PRO A 89 -6.66 -9.63 4.00
N GLU A 90 -7.08 -8.36 4.06
CA GLU A 90 -8.47 -7.95 3.99
C GLU A 90 -9.13 -8.13 2.61
N ASN A 91 -10.44 -7.85 2.55
CA ASN A 91 -11.18 -7.85 1.29
C ASN A 91 -10.80 -6.65 0.39
N ALA A 92 -11.21 -6.71 -0.88
CA ALA A 92 -10.90 -5.71 -1.89
C ALA A 92 -11.30 -4.27 -1.49
N GLU A 93 -12.46 -4.09 -0.85
CA GLU A 93 -12.94 -2.77 -0.45
C GLU A 93 -12.06 -2.16 0.65
N ARG A 94 -11.82 -2.88 1.74
CA ARG A 94 -10.96 -2.40 2.84
C ARG A 94 -9.53 -2.19 2.38
N PHE A 95 -9.03 -3.07 1.53
CA PHE A 95 -7.72 -2.93 0.92
C PHE A 95 -7.64 -1.61 0.11
N TYR A 96 -8.65 -1.34 -0.72
CA TYR A 96 -8.70 -0.13 -1.52
C TYR A 96 -8.78 1.13 -0.63
N GLN A 97 -9.54 1.09 0.47
CA GLN A 97 -9.58 2.20 1.44
C GLN A 97 -8.20 2.51 2.00
N ARG A 98 -7.42 1.47 2.36
CA ARG A 98 -6.04 1.62 2.83
C ARG A 98 -5.14 2.23 1.76
N LEU A 99 -5.24 1.75 0.53
CA LEU A 99 -4.52 2.31 -0.61
C LEU A 99 -4.86 3.79 -0.83
N TYR A 100 -6.13 4.15 -0.72
CA TYR A 100 -6.61 5.51 -0.89
C TYR A 100 -6.07 6.46 0.19
N VAL A 101 -6.06 6.04 1.47
CA VAL A 101 -5.43 6.81 2.56
C VAL A 101 -3.96 7.09 2.25
N GLU A 102 -3.23 6.07 1.80
CA GLU A 102 -1.83 6.24 1.42
C GLU A 102 -1.65 7.14 0.19
N ALA A 103 -2.57 7.09 -0.77
CA ALA A 103 -2.55 8.00 -1.91
C ALA A 103 -2.80 9.46 -1.49
N LEU A 104 -3.72 9.71 -0.56
CA LEU A 104 -3.94 11.04 0.02
C LEU A 104 -2.69 11.56 0.71
N LYS A 105 -2.01 10.72 1.51
CA LYS A 105 -0.71 11.07 2.12
C LYS A 105 0.32 11.49 1.07
N GLN A 106 0.29 10.87 -0.10
CA GLN A 106 1.18 11.19 -1.22
C GLN A 106 0.72 12.40 -2.07
N GLY A 107 -0.37 13.08 -1.70
CA GLY A 107 -0.87 14.29 -2.36
C GLY A 107 -1.82 14.03 -3.52
N LEU A 108 -2.67 12.99 -3.43
CA LEU A 108 -3.70 12.66 -4.43
C LEU A 108 -4.62 13.85 -4.76
N ASP A 109 -4.95 14.68 -3.78
CA ASP A 109 -5.81 15.85 -3.90
C ASP A 109 -5.20 16.99 -4.73
N GLU A 110 -3.87 17.11 -4.72
CA GLU A 110 -3.13 18.16 -5.41
C GLU A 110 -2.39 17.64 -6.67
N ALA A 111 -2.38 16.33 -6.91
CA ALA A 111 -1.70 15.72 -8.05
C ALA A 111 -2.24 16.27 -9.38
N LYS A 112 -1.34 16.65 -10.30
CA LYS A 112 -1.75 17.14 -11.63
C LYS A 112 -2.37 16.04 -12.48
N GLU A 113 -1.87 14.81 -12.33
CA GLU A 113 -2.32 13.63 -13.06
C GLU A 113 -2.36 12.42 -12.12
N VAL A 114 -3.49 11.70 -12.14
CA VAL A 114 -3.68 10.45 -11.39
C VAL A 114 -3.81 9.31 -12.38
N ILE A 115 -3.01 8.26 -12.19
CA ILE A 115 -2.96 7.09 -13.07
C ILE A 115 -3.31 5.86 -12.25
N VAL A 116 -4.26 5.05 -12.70
CA VAL A 116 -4.64 3.78 -12.09
C VAL A 116 -4.26 2.63 -13.01
N LEU A 117 -3.49 1.69 -12.48
CA LEU A 117 -3.03 0.48 -13.16
C LEU A 117 -3.71 -0.72 -12.53
N GLY A 118 -4.38 -1.55 -13.33
CA GLY A 118 -5.04 -2.76 -12.81
C GLY A 118 -5.14 -3.88 -13.82
N ASP A 119 -5.27 -5.11 -13.32
CA ASP A 119 -5.44 -6.35 -14.09
C ASP A 119 -6.80 -6.51 -14.80
N GLY A 120 -7.64 -5.47 -14.78
CA GLY A 120 -8.96 -5.48 -15.39
C GLY A 120 -10.08 -5.99 -14.47
N ALA A 121 -9.79 -6.38 -13.22
CA ALA A 121 -10.83 -6.78 -12.28
C ALA A 121 -11.82 -5.63 -11.99
N GLU A 122 -13.12 -5.92 -12.09
CA GLU A 122 -14.18 -4.91 -12.01
C GLU A 122 -14.15 -4.09 -10.71
N TRP A 123 -13.79 -4.74 -9.60
CA TRP A 123 -13.72 -4.09 -8.29
C TRP A 123 -12.72 -2.92 -8.26
N ILE A 124 -11.65 -2.95 -9.07
CA ILE A 124 -10.65 -1.88 -9.14
C ILE A 124 -11.28 -0.61 -9.70
N TRP A 125 -11.99 -0.75 -10.83
CA TRP A 125 -12.62 0.38 -11.53
C TRP A 125 -13.80 0.93 -10.74
N ASN A 126 -14.60 0.05 -10.13
CA ASN A 126 -15.72 0.44 -9.27
C ASN A 126 -15.23 1.28 -8.08
N GLN A 127 -14.13 0.88 -7.43
CA GLN A 127 -13.56 1.64 -6.32
C GLN A 127 -12.90 2.95 -6.78
N ALA A 128 -12.22 2.94 -7.94
CA ALA A 128 -11.63 4.13 -8.55
C ALA A 128 -12.68 5.20 -8.86
N GLU A 129 -13.82 4.80 -9.43
CA GLU A 129 -14.92 5.73 -9.74
C GLU A 129 -15.54 6.36 -8.48
N LEU A 130 -15.59 5.60 -7.37
CA LEU A 130 -16.16 6.07 -6.11
C LEU A 130 -15.26 7.05 -5.36
N THR A 131 -13.94 6.94 -5.51
CA THR A 131 -12.98 7.57 -4.59
C THR A 131 -11.99 8.52 -5.26
N LEU A 132 -11.63 8.28 -6.53
CA LEU A 132 -10.61 9.05 -7.23
C LEU A 132 -11.24 10.21 -8.03
N PRO A 133 -10.45 11.25 -8.35
CA PRO A 133 -10.92 12.33 -9.23
C PRO A 133 -11.34 11.80 -10.61
N LYS A 134 -12.29 12.50 -11.23
CA LYS A 134 -12.78 12.17 -12.59
C LYS A 134 -11.71 12.33 -13.67
N ASN A 135 -10.77 13.26 -13.47
CA ASN A 135 -9.66 13.47 -14.40
C ASN A 135 -8.52 12.51 -14.03
N ARG A 136 -8.61 11.26 -14.50
CA ARG A 136 -7.62 10.21 -14.26
C ARG A 136 -7.38 9.40 -15.53
N VAL A 137 -6.21 8.77 -15.60
CA VAL A 137 -5.84 7.83 -16.66
C VAL A 137 -5.98 6.41 -16.12
N GLU A 138 -6.75 5.57 -16.80
CA GLU A 138 -6.91 4.15 -16.45
C GLU A 138 -6.16 3.29 -17.45
N ILE A 139 -5.29 2.41 -16.95
CA ILE A 139 -4.44 1.54 -17.75
C ILE A 139 -4.66 0.10 -17.31
N ILE A 140 -5.08 -0.74 -18.25
CA ILE A 140 -5.23 -2.18 -18.04
C ILE A 140 -3.88 -2.86 -18.28
N ASP A 141 -3.40 -3.64 -17.31
CA ASP A 141 -2.27 -4.55 -17.52
C ASP A 141 -2.76 -5.91 -18.03
N TYR A 142 -2.51 -6.17 -19.31
CA TYR A 142 -2.91 -7.41 -19.98
C TYR A 142 -1.96 -8.60 -19.66
N ARG A 143 -0.87 -8.39 -18.92
CA ARG A 143 0.16 -9.43 -18.67
C ARG A 143 -0.04 -10.29 -17.42
N CYS A 144 -1.14 -10.14 -16.69
CA CYS A 144 -1.39 -10.92 -15.48
C CYS A 144 -1.78 -12.37 -15.83
N HIS A 145 -0.81 -13.28 -15.93
CA HIS A 145 -1.08 -14.71 -15.85
C HIS A 145 -1.56 -15.05 -14.43
N GLU A 146 -2.75 -15.66 -14.33
CA GLU A 146 -3.46 -16.09 -13.11
C GLU A 146 -2.58 -16.27 -11.86
N ALA A 147 -2.70 -15.34 -10.92
CA ALA A 147 -2.20 -15.51 -9.56
C ALA A 147 -3.39 -15.63 -8.61
N ASN A 148 -3.49 -16.75 -7.91
CA ASN A 148 -4.34 -16.93 -6.73
C ASN A 148 -3.97 -15.86 -5.69
N LYS A 149 -4.73 -14.74 -5.61
CA LYS A 149 -4.44 -13.64 -4.69
C LYS A 149 -4.99 -13.94 -3.29
N ALA A 150 -4.22 -14.70 -2.50
CA ALA A 150 -4.49 -14.86 -1.06
C ALA A 150 -4.22 -13.56 -0.26
N ALA A 151 -3.52 -12.60 -0.86
CA ALA A 151 -3.28 -11.26 -0.33
C ALA A 151 -3.23 -10.26 -1.50
N ILE A 152 -3.73 -9.05 -1.29
CA ILE A 152 -3.66 -7.96 -2.27
C ILE A 152 -2.50 -7.04 -1.87
N VAL A 153 -1.67 -6.69 -2.84
CA VAL A 153 -0.57 -5.72 -2.66
C VAL A 153 -0.87 -4.56 -3.58
N GLY A 154 -0.59 -3.35 -3.14
CA GLY A 154 -0.79 -2.13 -3.89
C GLY A 154 0.46 -1.29 -3.91
N VAL A 155 0.70 -0.62 -5.02
CA VAL A 155 1.88 0.22 -5.23
C VAL A 155 1.41 1.64 -5.52
N ILE A 156 1.96 2.60 -4.78
CA ILE A 156 1.80 4.02 -5.08
C ILE A 156 3.16 4.56 -5.48
N LEU A 157 3.25 5.15 -6.67
CA LEU A 157 4.46 5.82 -7.15
C LEU A 157 4.16 7.31 -7.36
N SER A 158 4.86 8.13 -6.60
CA SER A 158 4.92 9.57 -6.83
C SER A 158 6.01 9.85 -7.87
N VAL A 159 5.66 10.51 -8.98
CA VAL A 159 6.61 10.95 -10.01
C VAL A 159 6.73 12.47 -9.92
N ARG A 160 7.97 12.93 -9.72
CA ARG A 160 8.33 14.35 -9.73
C ARG A 160 9.09 14.67 -11.03
N GLY A 161 8.71 15.75 -11.68
CA GLY A 161 9.46 16.36 -12.79
C GLY A 161 10.68 17.13 -12.32
#